data_AF-A0A7S0CNR9-F1
#
_entry.id   AF-A0A7S0CNR9-F1
#
_cell.length_a   1.000
_cell.length_b   1.000
_cell.length_c   1.000
_cell.angle_alpha   90.00
_cell.angle_beta   90.00
_cell.angle_gamma   90.00
#
_symmetry.space_group_name_H-M   'P 1'
#
loop_
_entity.id
_entity.type
_entity.pdbx_description
1 polymer ?
#
loop_
_entity_poly.entity_id
_entity_poly.type
_entity_poly.pdbx_seq_one_letter_code
_entity_poly.pdbx_strand_id
1 'polypeptide(L)'
;QDIYTFVGGEGEMAPDGVVKVVVDKSVESITEHNFGRRCDKITHFEFHSASTTIQANAFKAPSLREITFQENCNLNIEQRAFNNCKNITIIKWPRVVHWIVD
;
A
#
# COMPACT_ATOMS: atom_id res chain seq x y z
N GLN A 1 10.83 13.60 6.92
CA GLN A 1 10.01 12.94 7.97
C GLN A 1 9.99 11.46 7.69
N ASP A 2 10.07 10.62 8.72
CA ASP A 2 10.08 9.17 8.54
C ASP A 2 8.69 8.60 8.21
N ILE A 3 7.65 9.37 8.48
CA ILE A 3 6.24 9.02 8.23
C ILE A 3 5.68 9.96 7.17
N TYR A 4 5.00 9.40 6.18
CA TYR A 4 4.26 10.11 5.13
C TYR A 4 2.79 9.69 5.14
N THR A 5 1.88 10.65 5.11
CA THR A 5 0.45 10.37 4.91
C THR A 5 0.13 10.51 3.42
N PHE A 6 -0.23 9.41 2.79
CA PHE A 6 -0.67 9.36 1.39
C PHE A 6 -2.17 9.63 1.33
N VAL A 7 -2.56 10.68 0.61
CA VAL A 7 -3.97 11.13 0.51
C VAL A 7 -4.59 10.82 -0.85
N GLY A 8 -3.80 10.29 -1.79
CA GLY A 8 -4.28 9.82 -3.08
C GLY A 8 -4.23 10.89 -4.17
N GLY A 9 -3.87 10.45 -5.37
CA GLY A 9 -3.78 11.29 -6.55
C GLY A 9 -3.02 10.57 -7.67
N GLU A 10 -3.43 10.78 -8.92
CA GLU A 10 -2.64 10.31 -10.06
C GLU A 10 -1.25 10.97 -10.03
N GLY A 11 -0.21 10.13 -10.07
CA GLY A 11 1.18 10.59 -10.07
C GLY A 11 1.71 11.10 -8.72
N GLU A 12 0.91 11.08 -7.64
CA GLU A 12 1.42 11.39 -6.29
C GLU A 12 2.41 10.30 -5.86
N MET A 13 3.67 10.67 -5.69
CA MET A 13 4.73 9.76 -5.26
C MET A 13 5.11 10.02 -3.80
N ALA A 14 5.43 8.96 -3.06
CA ALA A 14 6.03 9.10 -1.74
C ALA A 14 7.36 9.88 -1.82
N PRO A 15 7.64 10.80 -0.89
CA PRO A 15 8.93 11.47 -0.80
C PRO A 15 10.09 10.49 -0.56
N ASP A 16 11.27 10.83 -1.08
CA ASP A 16 12.49 10.10 -0.77
C ASP A 16 12.77 10.14 0.75
N GLY A 17 13.29 9.04 1.31
CA GLY A 17 13.65 9.00 2.74
C GLY A 17 12.56 8.51 3.68
N VAL A 18 11.32 8.33 3.20
CA VAL A 18 10.20 7.83 4.01
C VAL A 18 10.42 6.38 4.42
N VAL A 19 10.08 6.07 5.67
CA VAL A 19 10.19 4.73 6.28
C VAL A 19 8.82 4.09 6.47
N LYS A 20 7.80 4.90 6.79
CA LYS A 20 6.42 4.46 7.00
C LYS A 20 5.46 5.30 6.17
N VAL A 21 4.51 4.63 5.53
CA VAL A 21 3.39 5.30 4.85
C VAL A 21 2.09 4.97 5.58
N VAL A 22 1.30 6.01 5.83
CA VAL A 22 -0.08 5.91 6.29
C VAL A 22 -0.98 6.28 5.12
N VAL A 23 -1.78 5.34 4.64
CA VAL A 23 -2.75 5.56 3.58
C VAL A 23 -4.03 6.10 4.22
N ASP A 24 -4.38 7.34 3.90
CA ASP A 24 -5.52 8.04 4.48
C ASP A 24 -6.84 7.33 4.16
N LYS A 25 -7.86 7.58 5.00
CA LYS A 25 -9.20 7.04 4.83
C LYS A 25 -9.88 7.44 3.50
N SER A 26 -9.46 8.53 2.87
CA SER A 26 -10.00 9.00 1.59
C SER A 26 -9.46 8.25 0.37
N VAL A 27 -8.43 7.41 0.53
CA VAL A 27 -7.77 6.76 -0.61
C VAL A 27 -8.60 5.57 -1.11
N GLU A 28 -9.12 5.71 -2.32
CA GLU A 28 -9.90 4.66 -3.00
C GLU A 28 -9.03 3.74 -3.85
N SER A 29 -7.89 4.24 -4.36
CA SER A 29 -7.01 3.49 -5.26
C SER A 29 -5.53 3.80 -5.05
N ILE A 30 -4.69 2.79 -5.22
CA ILE A 30 -3.24 2.89 -5.31
C ILE A 30 -2.80 2.33 -6.65
N THR A 31 -2.15 3.19 -7.44
CA THR A 31 -1.72 2.91 -8.82
C THR A 31 -0.23 2.55 -8.90
N GLU A 32 0.23 2.05 -10.05
CA GLU A 32 1.65 1.76 -10.31
C GLU A 32 2.56 2.99 -10.17
N HIS A 33 2.02 4.21 -10.24
CA HIS A 33 2.79 5.43 -10.10
C HIS A 33 3.02 5.84 -8.65
N ASN A 34 2.18 5.40 -7.70
CA ASN A 34 2.25 5.89 -6.33
C ASN A 34 3.45 5.30 -5.55
N PHE A 35 3.69 3.99 -5.67
CA PHE A 35 4.79 3.30 -4.98
C PHE A 35 5.58 2.35 -5.89
N GLY A 36 5.47 2.48 -7.21
CA GLY A 36 6.19 1.64 -8.18
C GLY A 36 7.67 2.00 -8.38
N ARG A 37 8.16 3.11 -7.79
CA ARG A 37 9.56 3.57 -7.89
C ARG A 37 10.00 4.30 -6.61
N ARG A 38 11.32 4.34 -6.36
CA ARG A 38 11.98 5.10 -5.28
C ARG A 38 11.47 4.82 -3.85
N CYS A 39 10.98 3.60 -3.60
CA CYS A 39 10.44 3.18 -2.31
C CYS A 39 11.44 2.34 -1.48
N ASP A 40 12.75 2.60 -1.61
CA ASP A 40 13.81 1.72 -1.10
C ASP A 40 13.93 1.69 0.43
N LYS A 41 13.37 2.69 1.11
CA LYS A 41 13.42 2.82 2.58
C LYS A 41 12.11 2.49 3.27
N ILE A 42 11.02 2.35 2.51
CA ILE A 42 9.70 2.10 3.08
C ILE A 42 9.68 0.66 3.61
N THR A 43 9.42 0.53 4.90
CA THR A 43 9.39 -0.74 5.63
C THR A 43 8.00 -1.08 6.15
N HIS A 44 7.11 -0.08 6.28
CA HIS A 44 5.78 -0.24 6.86
C HIS A 44 4.72 0.51 6.05
N PHE A 45 3.60 -0.16 5.80
CA PHE A 45 2.35 0.46 5.33
C PHE A 45 1.23 0.24 6.34
N GLU A 46 0.44 1.29 6.54
CA GLU A 46 -0.76 1.26 7.37
C GLU A 46 -1.94 1.85 6.57
N PHE A 47 -2.97 1.04 6.32
CA PHE A 47 -4.12 1.43 5.52
C PHE A 47 -5.31 1.76 6.41
N HIS A 48 -5.78 3.00 6.35
CA HIS A 48 -6.95 3.50 7.09
C HIS A 48 -8.19 3.68 6.21
N SER A 49 -8.14 3.21 4.96
CA SER A 49 -9.27 3.30 4.02
C SER A 49 -10.23 2.12 4.11
N ALA A 50 -11.53 2.41 4.06
CA ALA A 50 -12.61 1.43 4.19
C ALA A 50 -12.78 0.62 2.91
N SER A 51 -12.26 1.13 1.81
CA SER A 51 -12.26 0.47 0.52
C SER A 51 -11.05 0.94 -0.27
N THR A 52 -10.18 0.01 -0.68
CA THR A 52 -9.02 0.35 -1.50
C THR A 52 -8.79 -0.70 -2.57
N THR A 53 -8.63 -0.21 -3.80
CA THR A 53 -8.09 -1.00 -4.91
C THR A 53 -6.58 -0.80 -4.98
N ILE A 54 -5.82 -1.88 -4.97
CA ILE A 54 -4.38 -1.89 -5.17
C ILE A 54 -4.12 -2.48 -6.56
N GLN A 55 -3.72 -1.62 -7.49
CA GLN A 55 -3.53 -1.98 -8.88
C GLN A 55 -2.27 -2.83 -9.11
N ALA A 56 -2.21 -3.47 -10.28
CA ALA A 56 -1.07 -4.27 -10.69
C ALA A 56 0.23 -3.46 -10.61
N ASN A 57 1.27 -4.05 -10.02
CA ASN A 57 2.57 -3.42 -9.80
C ASN A 57 2.56 -2.10 -8.99
N ALA A 58 1.49 -1.81 -8.23
CA ALA A 58 1.40 -0.64 -7.35
C ALA A 58 2.63 -0.45 -6.45
N PHE A 59 3.20 -1.55 -5.94
CA PHE A 59 4.32 -1.54 -5.02
C PHE A 59 5.58 -2.14 -5.61
N LYS A 60 6.63 -1.32 -5.61
CA LYS A 60 8.03 -1.72 -5.83
C LYS A 60 8.87 -1.22 -4.64
N ALA A 61 8.55 -1.73 -3.46
CA ALA A 61 9.19 -1.38 -2.20
C ALA A 61 10.03 -2.58 -1.70
N PRO A 62 11.33 -2.67 -2.07
CA PRO A 62 12.13 -3.84 -1.75
C PRO A 62 12.36 -4.02 -0.25
N SER A 63 12.29 -2.95 0.53
CA SER A 63 12.47 -2.99 1.99
C SER A 63 11.17 -3.18 2.77
N LEU A 64 10.02 -3.30 2.11
CA LEU A 64 8.73 -3.45 2.77
C LEU A 64 8.69 -4.74 3.58
N ARG A 65 8.39 -4.63 4.89
CA ARG A 65 8.34 -5.74 5.84
C ARG A 65 6.94 -6.00 6.38
N GLU A 66 6.20 -4.94 6.65
CA GLU A 66 4.89 -5.02 7.29
C GLU A 66 3.84 -4.21 6.55
N ILE A 67 2.68 -4.84 6.35
CA ILE A 67 1.47 -4.19 5.86
C ILE A 67 0.36 -4.43 6.88
N THR A 68 -0.28 -3.35 7.31
CA THR A 68 -1.45 -3.41 8.19
C THR A 68 -2.64 -2.77 7.51
N PHE A 69 -3.76 -3.48 7.48
CA PHE A 69 -5.05 -2.95 7.04
C PHE A 69 -5.94 -2.68 8.25
N GLN A 70 -6.73 -1.60 8.19
CA GLN A 70 -7.75 -1.35 9.21
C GLN A 70 -8.81 -2.45 9.23
N GLU A 71 -9.50 -2.60 10.36
CA GLU A 71 -10.58 -3.59 10.46
C GLU A 71 -11.72 -3.29 9.47
N ASN A 72 -12.34 -4.36 8.95
CA ASN A 72 -13.52 -4.30 8.07
C ASN A 72 -13.35 -3.42 6.82
N CYS A 73 -12.28 -3.62 6.04
CA CYS A 73 -12.10 -2.96 4.76
C CYS A 73 -12.36 -3.89 3.56
N ASN A 74 -12.86 -3.30 2.48
CA ASN A 74 -12.96 -3.96 1.19
C ASN A 74 -11.63 -3.77 0.44
N LEU A 75 -10.99 -4.89 0.08
CA LEU A 75 -9.70 -4.87 -0.60
C LEU A 75 -9.82 -5.57 -1.94
N ASN A 76 -9.58 -4.82 -3.00
CA ASN A 76 -9.29 -5.40 -4.30
C ASN A 76 -7.78 -5.31 -4.54
N ILE A 77 -7.11 -6.44 -4.76
CA ILE A 77 -5.66 -6.50 -4.96
C ILE A 77 -5.41 -7.20 -6.28
N GLU A 78 -4.98 -6.42 -7.27
CA GLU A 78 -4.71 -6.94 -8.60
C GLU A 78 -3.44 -7.80 -8.63
N GLN A 79 -3.33 -8.62 -9.69
CA GLN A 79 -2.19 -9.49 -9.89
C GLN A 79 -0.88 -8.69 -9.85
N ARG A 80 0.11 -9.20 -9.10
CA ARG A 80 1.43 -8.56 -8.96
C ARG A 80 1.40 -7.18 -8.30
N ALA A 81 0.35 -6.79 -7.57
CA ALA A 81 0.33 -5.55 -6.78
C ALA A 81 1.60 -5.33 -5.94
N PHE A 82 2.12 -6.40 -5.31
CA PHE A 82 3.34 -6.39 -4.48
C PHE A 82 4.56 -7.00 -5.18
N ASN A 83 4.67 -6.82 -6.49
CA ASN A 83 5.78 -7.36 -7.27
C ASN A 83 7.14 -6.90 -6.70
N ASN A 84 8.08 -7.84 -6.50
CA ASN A 84 9.41 -7.58 -5.93
C ASN A 84 9.44 -7.04 -4.49
N CYS A 85 8.32 -7.05 -3.75
CA CYS A 85 8.32 -6.79 -2.31
C CYS A 85 8.77 -8.05 -1.54
N LYS A 86 10.03 -8.45 -1.71
CA LYS A 86 10.56 -9.76 -1.28
C LYS A 86 10.77 -9.89 0.23
N ASN A 87 10.76 -8.78 0.96
CA ASN A 87 11.04 -8.74 2.39
C ASN A 87 9.78 -8.69 3.28
N ILE A 88 8.58 -8.82 2.69
CA ILE A 88 7.33 -8.83 3.47
C ILE A 88 7.33 -10.07 4.35
N THR A 89 7.30 -9.86 5.66
CA THR A 89 7.20 -10.94 6.67
C THR A 89 5.86 -10.93 7.38
N ILE A 90 5.16 -9.78 7.39
CA ILE A 90 3.91 -9.60 8.12
C ILE A 90 2.88 -8.91 7.21
N ILE A 91 1.71 -9.53 7.07
CA ILE A 91 0.50 -8.90 6.54
C ILE A 91 -0.61 -9.10 7.56
N LYS A 92 -1.08 -8.01 8.17
CA LYS A 92 -2.23 -8.00 9.08
C LYS A 92 -3.49 -7.71 8.28
N TRP A 93 -4.17 -8.79 7.89
CA TRP A 93 -5.44 -8.73 7.16
C TRP A 93 -6.58 -8.17 8.04
N PRO A 94 -7.57 -7.49 7.45
CA PRO A 94 -8.79 -7.13 8.17
C PRO A 94 -9.54 -8.40 8.60
N ARG A 95 -10.35 -8.28 9.67
CA ARG A 95 -11.18 -9.41 10.16
C ARG A 95 -12.09 -10.01 9.09
N VAL A 96 -12.58 -9.17 8.18
CA VAL A 96 -13.39 -9.56 7.03
C VAL A 96 -12.68 -9.04 5.80
N VAL A 97 -12.33 -9.95 4.89
CA VAL A 97 -11.78 -9.60 3.57
C VAL A 97 -12.80 -10.02 2.54
N HIS A 98 -13.33 -9.07 1.77
CA HIS A 98 -14.11 -9.36 0.57
C HIS A 98 -13.16 -9.38 -0.62
N TRP A 99 -12.66 -10.56 -1.01
CA TRP A 99 -11.94 -10.74 -2.26
C TRP A 99 -12.93 -10.68 -3.42
N ILE A 100 -12.93 -9.58 -4.16
CA ILE A 100 -13.63 -9.48 -5.44
C ILE A 100 -12.54 -9.64 -6.50
N VAL A 101 -12.43 -10.85 -7.04
CA VAL A 101 -11.61 -11.14 -8.21
C VAL A 101 -12.57 -11.11 -9.40
N ASP A 102 -12.41 -10.14 -10.28
CA ASP A 102 -12.84 -10.27 -11.68
C ASP A 102 -11.66 -10.77 -12.53
#